data_AF-A0A496Q793-F1
#
_entry.id   AF-A0A496Q793-F1
#
_cell.length_a   1.000
_cell.length_b   1.000
_cell.length_c   1.000
_cell.angle_alpha   90.00
_cell.angle_beta   90.00
_cell.angle_gamma   90.00
#
_symmetry.space_group_name_H-M   'P 1'
#
loop_
_entity.id
_entity.type
_entity.pdbx_description
1 polymer ?
#
loop_
_entity_poly.entity_id
_entity_poly.type
_entity_poly.pdbx_seq_one_letter_code
_entity_poly.pdbx_strand_id
1 'polypeptide(L)'
;MMAIQPKPPYQVIADYLKEQILNSYSPGDKIPSENELAKMFNVSRLTARKAIEKLVNERLLVRVQGIGTFVSDASKYQEDSLKYVGVLIKSKFDERGWSLIAGIERTLEEFRLRPIVIDLDWTNPKQISKRVKALLRQDIVGLIVSPDR
;
A
#
# COMPACT_ATOMS: atom_id res chain seq x y z
N MET A 1 42.69 -12.04 -2.29
CA MET A 1 42.02 -12.47 -1.04
C MET A 1 40.92 -11.47 -0.72
N MET A 2 39.65 -11.89 -0.69
CA MET A 2 38.54 -11.02 -0.30
C MET A 2 38.53 -10.87 1.23
N ALA A 3 38.62 -9.64 1.74
CA ALA A 3 38.51 -9.38 3.16
C ALA A 3 37.05 -9.56 3.61
N ILE A 4 36.79 -10.52 4.48
CA ILE A 4 35.51 -10.65 5.18
C ILE A 4 35.48 -9.52 6.21
N GLN A 5 34.86 -8.39 5.87
CA GLN A 5 34.63 -7.33 6.85
C GLN A 5 33.54 -7.74 7.83
N PRO A 6 33.71 -7.49 9.15
CA PRO A 6 32.70 -7.81 10.13
C PRO A 6 31.43 -7.00 9.87
N LYS A 7 30.29 -7.69 9.95
CA LYS A 7 28.99 -7.09 9.69
C LYS A 7 28.72 -5.94 10.68
N PRO A 8 28.27 -4.75 10.22
CA PRO A 8 27.96 -3.64 11.11
C PRO A 8 26.93 -4.02 12.19
N PRO A 9 27.05 -3.55 13.44
CA PRO A 9 26.18 -3.97 14.55
C PRO A 9 24.68 -3.76 14.30
N TYR A 10 24.30 -2.64 13.66
CA TYR A 10 22.89 -2.39 13.30
C TYR A 10 22.35 -3.44 12.33
N GLN A 11 23.20 -3.99 11.48
CA GLN A 11 22.81 -4.98 10.47
C GLN A 11 22.67 -6.37 11.09
N VAL A 12 23.41 -6.69 12.15
CA VAL A 12 23.20 -7.90 12.96
C VAL A 12 21.84 -7.88 13.62
N ILE A 13 21.44 -6.74 14.21
CA ILE A 13 20.11 -6.57 14.83
C ILE A 13 19.00 -6.67 13.79
N ALA A 14 19.18 -6.05 12.63
CA ALA A 14 18.19 -6.08 11.56
C ALA A 14 17.97 -7.51 11.04
N ASP A 15 19.05 -8.27 10.85
CA ASP A 15 18.98 -9.67 10.45
C ASP A 15 18.26 -10.54 11.49
N TYR A 16 18.62 -10.39 12.77
CA TYR A 16 17.95 -11.09 13.86
C TYR A 16 16.43 -10.81 13.85
N LEU A 17 16.04 -9.54 13.75
CA LEU A 17 14.63 -9.18 13.70
C LEU A 17 13.94 -9.75 12.45
N LYS A 18 14.61 -9.79 11.29
CA LYS A 18 14.04 -10.43 10.08
C LYS A 18 13.79 -11.92 10.29
N GLU A 19 14.72 -12.61 10.91
CA GLU A 19 14.56 -14.03 11.24
C GLU A 19 13.41 -14.26 12.20
N GLN A 20 13.27 -13.41 13.23
CA GLN A 20 12.13 -13.49 14.15
C GLN A 20 10.80 -13.13 13.48
N ILE A 21 10.78 -12.16 12.57
CA ILE A 21 9.59 -11.82 11.78
C ILE A 21 9.16 -13.00 10.90
N LEU A 22 10.12 -13.78 10.38
CA LEU A 22 9.83 -14.94 9.54
C LEU A 22 9.30 -16.14 10.33
N ASN A 23 9.85 -16.38 11.53
CA ASN A 23 9.66 -17.65 12.24
C ASN A 23 8.81 -17.55 13.50
N SER A 24 8.70 -16.37 14.11
CA SER A 24 8.18 -16.22 15.49
C SER A 24 7.08 -15.17 15.62
N TYR A 25 7.16 -14.05 14.88
CA TYR A 25 6.19 -12.98 14.97
C TYR A 25 5.08 -13.09 13.93
N SER A 26 3.88 -12.69 14.34
CA SER A 26 2.73 -12.44 13.46
C SER A 26 2.62 -10.95 13.12
N PRO A 27 1.97 -10.59 12.00
CA PRO A 27 1.58 -9.21 11.72
C PRO A 27 0.86 -8.56 12.91
N GLY A 28 1.27 -7.34 13.28
CA GLY A 28 0.74 -6.62 14.43
C GLY A 28 1.44 -6.91 15.75
N ASP A 29 2.33 -7.89 15.83
CA ASP A 29 3.11 -8.14 17.05
C ASP A 29 4.08 -7.00 17.33
N LYS A 30 4.23 -6.67 18.61
CA LYS A 30 5.17 -5.65 19.07
C LYS A 30 6.57 -6.23 19.18
N ILE A 31 7.54 -5.60 18.52
CA ILE A 31 8.95 -5.95 18.68
C ILE A 31 9.54 -5.29 19.94
N PRO A 32 10.70 -5.76 20.44
CA PRO A 32 11.42 -5.07 21.51
C PRO A 32 11.76 -3.63 21.12
N SER A 33 11.69 -2.74 22.10
CA SER A 33 12.01 -1.32 21.95
C SER A 33 13.48 -1.08 21.64
N GLU A 34 13.81 0.13 21.18
CA GLU A 34 15.20 0.55 20.93
C GLU A 34 16.12 0.33 22.15
N ASN A 35 15.60 0.52 23.36
CA ASN A 35 16.35 0.34 24.60
C ASN A 35 16.54 -1.15 24.94
N GLU A 36 15.53 -1.98 24.71
CA GLU A 36 15.63 -3.42 24.95
C GLU A 36 16.60 -4.07 23.95
N LEU A 37 16.50 -3.73 22.66
CA LEU A 37 17.46 -4.19 21.66
C LEU A 37 18.88 -3.70 21.95
N ALA A 38 19.05 -2.45 22.39
CA ALA A 38 20.35 -1.93 22.77
C ALA A 38 20.98 -2.75 23.91
N LYS A 39 20.19 -3.14 24.91
CA LYS A 39 20.64 -4.00 26.01
C LYS A 39 20.94 -5.42 25.55
N MET A 40 20.04 -6.03 24.78
CA MET A 40 20.18 -7.41 24.28
C MET A 40 21.45 -7.61 23.46
N PHE A 41 21.82 -6.62 22.64
CA PHE A 41 22.97 -6.70 21.75
C PHE A 41 24.20 -5.93 22.26
N ASN A 42 24.12 -5.35 23.46
CA ASN A 42 25.16 -4.50 24.06
C ASN A 42 25.67 -3.40 23.10
N VAL A 43 24.75 -2.61 22.54
CA VAL A 43 25.05 -1.51 21.61
C VAL A 43 24.42 -0.20 22.05
N SER A 44 24.76 0.90 21.37
CA SER A 44 24.06 2.17 21.56
C SER A 44 22.59 2.08 21.11
N ARG A 45 21.72 2.86 21.77
CA ARG A 45 20.32 3.04 21.34
C ARG A 45 20.21 3.51 19.88
N LEU A 46 21.15 4.36 19.42
CA LEU A 46 21.18 4.85 18.04
C LEU A 46 21.41 3.71 17.03
N THR A 47 22.24 2.73 17.40
CA THR A 47 22.50 1.52 16.60
C THR A 47 21.24 0.67 16.47
N ALA A 48 20.52 0.43 17.58
CA ALA A 48 19.25 -0.29 17.57
C ALA A 48 18.17 0.47 16.78
N ARG A 49 18.11 1.80 16.92
CA ARG A 49 17.23 2.65 16.11
C ARG A 49 17.52 2.51 14.63
N LYS A 50 18.79 2.56 14.22
CA LYS A 50 19.18 2.40 12.81
C LYS A 50 18.78 1.04 12.24
N ALA A 51 18.83 -0.02 13.05
CA ALA A 51 18.34 -1.34 12.67
C ALA A 51 16.83 -1.34 12.44
N ILE A 52 16.05 -0.77 13.37
CA ILE A 52 14.59 -0.62 13.23
C ILE A 52 14.24 0.23 12.01
N GLU A 53 14.89 1.38 11.83
CA GLU A 53 14.64 2.29 10.70
C GLU A 53 14.89 1.60 9.35
N LYS A 54 15.95 0.78 9.24
CA LYS A 54 16.18 -0.04 8.06
C LYS A 54 14.97 -0.94 7.76
N LEU A 55 14.44 -1.65 8.76
CA LEU A 55 13.30 -2.56 8.59
C LEU A 55 11.97 -1.84 8.36
N VAL A 56 11.81 -0.63 8.90
CA VAL A 56 10.68 0.25 8.58
C VAL A 56 10.76 0.72 7.12
N ASN A 57 11.93 1.11 6.64
CA ASN A 57 12.14 1.49 5.23
C ASN A 57 11.91 0.30 4.28
N GLU A 58 12.23 -0.91 4.72
CA GLU A 58 11.92 -2.16 4.02
C GLU A 58 10.46 -2.62 4.21
N ARG A 59 9.62 -1.84 4.91
CA ARG A 59 8.19 -2.09 5.19
C ARG A 59 7.90 -3.38 5.96
N LEU A 60 8.89 -3.95 6.63
CA LEU A 60 8.75 -5.12 7.50
C LEU A 60 8.26 -4.73 8.90
N LEU A 61 8.47 -3.48 9.30
CA LEU A 61 8.02 -2.92 10.56
C LEU A 61 7.26 -1.61 10.35
N VAL A 62 6.36 -1.28 11.28
CA VAL A 62 5.68 0.01 11.37
C VAL A 62 5.88 0.62 12.74
N ARG A 63 6.20 1.91 12.80
CA ARG A 63 6.36 2.66 14.06
C ARG A 63 5.06 3.42 14.36
N VAL A 64 4.54 3.22 15.57
CA VAL A 64 3.40 3.96 16.10
C VAL A 64 3.89 4.84 17.23
N GLN A 65 3.86 6.16 17.03
CA GLN A 65 4.42 7.14 17.96
C GLN A 65 3.83 6.98 19.36
N GLY A 66 4.71 6.90 20.37
CA GLY A 66 4.32 6.73 21.77
C GLY A 66 3.89 5.32 22.16
N ILE A 67 3.64 4.42 21.19
CA ILE A 67 3.12 3.07 21.46
C ILE A 67 4.22 2.02 21.25
N GLY A 68 4.97 2.09 20.15
CA GLY A 68 6.08 1.19 19.87
C GLY A 68 6.28 0.90 18.38
N THR A 69 6.98 -0.20 18.10
CA THR A 69 7.22 -0.68 16.74
C THR A 69 6.62 -2.07 16.61
N PHE A 70 5.94 -2.32 15.48
CA PHE A 70 5.16 -3.51 15.27
C PHE A 70 5.54 -4.18 13.95
N VAL A 71 5.36 -5.50 13.87
CA VAL A 71 5.52 -6.25 12.63
C VAL A 71 4.46 -5.81 11.64
N SER A 72 4.91 -5.43 10.46
CA SER A 72 4.07 -4.96 9.39
C SER A 72 3.26 -6.13 8.81
N ASP A 73 2.03 -5.85 8.40
CA ASP A 73 1.23 -6.81 7.67
C ASP A 73 1.63 -6.79 6.20
N ALA A 74 2.57 -7.65 5.83
CA ALA A 74 3.02 -7.80 4.45
C ALA A 74 1.88 -8.17 3.49
N SER A 75 0.78 -8.77 3.97
CA SER A 75 -0.40 -9.06 3.14
C SER A 75 -1.16 -7.79 2.73
N LYS A 76 -1.12 -6.72 3.55
CA LYS A 76 -1.62 -5.39 3.15
C LYS A 76 -0.74 -4.71 2.10
N TYR A 77 0.53 -5.08 2.01
CA TYR A 77 1.46 -4.60 0.98
C TYR A 77 1.51 -5.54 -0.24
N GLN A 78 0.95 -6.75 -0.16
CA GLN A 78 0.68 -7.63 -1.29
C GLN A 78 -0.56 -7.23 -2.09
N GLU A 79 -1.26 -6.15 -1.73
CA GLU A 79 -2.20 -5.46 -2.64
C GLU A 79 -1.45 -4.65 -3.71
N ASP A 80 -0.43 -5.22 -4.34
CA ASP A 80 0.07 -4.78 -5.65
C ASP A 80 -0.86 -5.27 -6.79
N SER A 81 -2.03 -5.83 -6.46
CA SER A 81 -3.12 -5.92 -7.42
C SER A 81 -3.59 -4.50 -7.76
N LEU A 82 -3.41 -4.09 -9.02
CA LEU A 82 -4.03 -2.89 -9.57
C LEU A 82 -5.51 -2.88 -9.17
N LYS A 83 -5.90 -1.90 -8.35
CA LYS A 83 -7.27 -1.72 -7.89
C LYS A 83 -8.01 -0.81 -8.86
N TYR A 84 -9.24 -1.20 -9.20
CA TYR A 84 -10.03 -0.50 -10.19
C TYR A 84 -11.07 0.40 -9.53
N VAL A 85 -11.28 1.58 -10.10
CA VAL A 85 -12.40 2.48 -9.76
C VAL A 85 -13.31 2.55 -10.97
N GLY A 86 -14.60 2.26 -10.80
CA GLY A 86 -15.58 2.41 -11.85
C GLY A 86 -15.90 3.88 -12.10
N VAL A 87 -15.88 4.33 -13.35
CA VAL A 87 -16.17 5.73 -13.72
C VAL A 87 -17.33 5.75 -14.70
N LEU A 88 -18.46 6.31 -14.28
CA LEU A 88 -19.67 6.42 -15.08
C LEU A 88 -19.81 7.85 -15.63
N ILE A 89 -19.79 7.98 -16.96
CA ILE A 89 -19.89 9.26 -17.66
C ILE A 89 -20.86 9.15 -18.84
N LYS A 90 -21.40 10.28 -19.30
CA LYS A 90 -22.34 10.34 -20.42
C LYS A 90 -21.69 10.02 -21.77
N SER A 91 -20.53 10.62 -22.03
CA SER A 91 -19.75 10.37 -23.24
C SER A 91 -18.27 10.63 -22.95
N LYS A 92 -17.40 9.67 -23.26
CA LYS A 92 -15.95 9.85 -23.23
C LYS A 92 -15.38 10.65 -24.39
N PHE A 93 -16.17 10.85 -25.45
CA PHE A 93 -15.70 11.39 -26.72
C PHE A 93 -16.05 12.86 -26.94
N ASP A 94 -16.70 13.53 -25.97
CA ASP A 94 -16.86 14.98 -26.00
C ASP A 94 -15.70 15.68 -25.26
N GLU A 95 -15.52 16.98 -25.50
CA GLU A 95 -14.43 17.79 -24.93
C GLU A 95 -14.42 17.77 -23.39
N ARG A 96 -15.62 17.74 -22.79
CA ARG A 96 -15.82 17.63 -21.34
C ARG A 96 -15.46 16.25 -20.81
N GLY A 97 -15.86 15.18 -21.50
CA GLY A 97 -15.56 13.80 -21.17
C GLY A 97 -14.06 13.55 -21.17
N TRP A 98 -13.35 14.04 -22.19
CA TRP A 98 -11.90 13.88 -22.27
C TRP A 98 -11.16 14.55 -21.11
N SER A 99 -11.50 15.80 -20.80
CA SER A 99 -10.87 16.54 -19.68
C SER A 99 -11.19 15.93 -18.32
N LEU A 100 -12.41 15.44 -18.11
CA LEU A 100 -12.81 14.72 -16.90
C LEU A 100 -12.05 13.41 -16.74
N ILE A 101 -11.97 12.60 -17.80
CA ILE A 101 -11.21 11.34 -17.77
C ILE A 101 -9.75 11.60 -17.46
N ALA A 102 -9.10 12.54 -18.16
CA ALA A 102 -7.70 12.87 -17.93
C ALA A 102 -7.43 13.35 -16.49
N GLY A 103 -8.33 14.15 -15.93
CA GLY A 103 -8.24 14.58 -14.53
C GLY A 103 -8.39 13.41 -13.55
N ILE A 104 -9.38 12.53 -13.78
CA ILE A 104 -9.62 11.34 -12.96
C ILE A 104 -8.41 10.40 -13.04
N GLU A 105 -7.90 10.10 -14.24
CA GLU A 105 -6.71 9.26 -14.45
C GLU A 105 -5.52 9.79 -13.66
N ARG A 106 -5.19 11.08 -13.83
CA ARG A 106 -4.08 11.71 -13.11
C ARG A 106 -4.21 11.62 -11.59
N THR A 107 -5.41 11.85 -11.05
CA THR A 107 -5.63 11.74 -9.60
C THR A 107 -5.52 10.30 -9.13
N LEU A 108 -6.12 9.34 -9.85
CA LEU A 108 -6.11 7.93 -9.47
C LEU A 108 -4.72 7.30 -9.56
N GLU A 109 -3.87 7.75 -10.48
CA GLU A 109 -2.46 7.34 -10.58
C GLU A 109 -1.68 7.59 -9.29
N GLU A 110 -1.89 8.73 -8.61
CA GLU A 110 -1.26 9.06 -7.32
C GLU A 110 -1.58 8.02 -6.24
N PHE A 111 -2.74 7.37 -6.34
CA PHE A 111 -3.21 6.33 -5.42
C PHE A 111 -3.01 4.91 -5.94
N ARG A 112 -2.31 4.72 -7.09
CA ARG A 112 -2.15 3.42 -7.78
C ARG A 112 -3.49 2.76 -8.14
N LEU A 113 -4.51 3.56 -8.42
CA LEU A 113 -5.82 3.11 -8.87
C LEU A 113 -5.93 3.28 -10.39
N ARG A 114 -6.69 2.42 -11.07
CA ARG A 114 -6.99 2.57 -12.50
C ARG A 114 -8.48 2.76 -12.75
N PRO A 115 -8.89 3.70 -13.61
CA PRO A 115 -10.30 3.84 -13.93
C PRO A 115 -10.77 2.75 -14.91
N ILE A 116 -11.98 2.25 -14.70
CA ILE A 116 -12.77 1.55 -15.73
C ILE A 116 -13.87 2.51 -16.18
N VAL A 117 -13.65 3.16 -17.32
CA VAL A 117 -14.59 4.17 -17.85
C VAL A 117 -15.71 3.49 -18.63
N ILE A 118 -16.95 3.80 -18.26
CA ILE A 118 -18.16 3.31 -18.91
C ILE A 118 -19.00 4.51 -19.36
N ASP A 119 -19.21 4.59 -20.67
CA ASP A 119 -20.22 5.47 -21.26
C ASP A 119 -21.62 4.99 -20.87
N LEU A 120 -22.49 5.88 -20.46
CA LEU A 120 -23.89 5.57 -20.20
C LEU A 120 -24.79 6.34 -21.16
N ASP A 121 -25.56 5.59 -21.93
CA ASP A 121 -26.74 6.13 -22.58
C ASP A 121 -27.88 6.18 -21.56
N TRP A 122 -28.07 7.37 -20.98
CA TRP A 122 -29.11 7.65 -19.98
C TRP A 122 -30.54 7.42 -20.50
N THR A 123 -30.73 7.33 -21.82
CA THR A 123 -32.03 7.07 -22.45
C THR A 123 -32.40 5.59 -22.46
N ASN A 124 -31.47 4.69 -22.12
CA ASN A 124 -31.67 3.25 -22.17
C ASN A 124 -31.46 2.56 -20.80
N PRO A 125 -32.48 2.56 -19.91
CA PRO A 125 -32.37 2.00 -18.55
C PRO A 125 -31.93 0.53 -18.48
N LYS A 126 -32.32 -0.28 -19.48
CA LYS A 126 -31.90 -1.70 -19.57
C LYS A 126 -30.41 -1.81 -19.84
N GLN A 127 -29.87 -0.98 -20.74
CA GLN A 127 -28.44 -0.94 -21.03
C GLN A 127 -27.64 -0.47 -19.80
N ILE A 128 -28.07 0.60 -19.14
CA ILE A 128 -27.43 1.12 -17.92
C ILE A 128 -27.35 0.03 -16.85
N SER A 129 -28.48 -0.60 -16.56
CA SER A 129 -28.57 -1.67 -15.55
C SER A 129 -27.61 -2.82 -15.86
N LYS A 130 -27.50 -3.22 -17.13
CA LYS A 130 -26.59 -4.27 -17.58
C LYS A 130 -25.12 -3.87 -17.39
N ARG A 131 -24.75 -2.65 -17.79
CA ARG A 131 -23.36 -2.15 -17.71
C ARG A 131 -22.91 -1.92 -16.28
N VAL A 132 -23.76 -1.34 -15.43
CA VAL A 132 -23.49 -1.17 -13.99
C VAL A 132 -23.35 -2.53 -13.30
N LYS A 133 -24.25 -3.49 -13.56
CA LYS A 133 -24.11 -4.85 -13.01
C LYS A 133 -22.84 -5.56 -13.48
N ALA A 134 -22.42 -5.35 -14.72
CA ALA A 134 -21.17 -5.92 -15.23
C ALA A 134 -19.94 -5.31 -14.54
N LEU A 135 -19.98 -4.00 -14.27
CA LEU A 135 -18.93 -3.28 -13.54
C LEU A 135 -18.83 -3.69 -12.08
N LEU A 136 -19.97 -3.83 -11.39
CA LEU A 136 -20.02 -4.27 -9.98
C LEU A 136 -19.58 -5.72 -9.77
N ARG A 137 -19.55 -6.54 -10.84
CA ARG A 137 -18.97 -7.88 -10.82
C ARG A 137 -17.46 -7.89 -11.01
N GLN A 138 -16.88 -6.76 -11.41
CA GLN A 138 -15.43 -6.58 -11.37
C GLN A 138 -15.03 -6.26 -9.93
N ASP A 139 -13.80 -6.61 -9.56
CA ASP A 139 -13.21 -6.28 -8.26
C ASP A 139 -12.83 -4.79 -8.21
N ILE A 140 -13.84 -3.92 -8.16
CA ILE A 140 -13.68 -2.48 -8.03
C ILE A 140 -13.76 -2.07 -6.57
N VAL A 141 -12.97 -1.06 -6.19
CA VAL A 141 -12.92 -0.53 -4.82
C VAL A 141 -13.83 0.68 -4.61
N GLY A 142 -14.41 1.23 -5.68
CA GLY A 142 -15.28 2.40 -5.61
C GLY A 142 -15.89 2.77 -6.96
N LEU A 143 -16.83 3.73 -6.91
CA LEU A 143 -17.57 4.23 -8.06
C LEU A 143 -17.59 5.75 -8.07
N ILE A 144 -17.24 6.35 -9.21
CA ILE A 144 -17.39 7.78 -9.51
C ILE A 144 -18.52 7.91 -10.53
N VAL A 145 -19.54 8.71 -10.21
CA VAL A 145 -20.66 8.98 -11.11
C VAL A 145 -20.68 10.47 -11.41
N SER A 146 -20.52 10.82 -12.69
CA SER A 146 -20.71 12.19 -13.13
C SER A 146 -22.21 12.43 -13.37
N PRO A 147 -22.86 13.33 -12.60
CA PRO A 147 -24.29 13.59 -12.77
C PRO A 147 -24.57 14.28 -14.11
N ASP A 148 -25.70 13.94 -14.73
CA ASP A 148 -26.23 14.69 -15.87
C ASP A 148 -26.83 16.00 -15.33
N ARG A 149 -26.46 17.13 -15.92
CA ARG A 149 -27.20 18.40 -15.77
C ARG A 149 -28.14 18.55 -16.96
#